data_AF-A0AAV3IHS1-F1
#
_entry.id   AF-A0AAV3IHS1-F1
#
_cell.length_a   1.000
_cell.length_b   1.000
_cell.length_c   1.000
_cell.angle_alpha   90.00
_cell.angle_beta   90.00
_cell.angle_gamma   90.00
#
_symmetry.space_group_name_H-M   'P 1'
#
loop_
_entity.id
_entity.type
_entity.pdbx_description
1 polymer ?
#
loop_
_entity_poly.entity_id
_entity_poly.type
_entity_poly.pdbx_seq_one_letter_code
_entity_poly.pdbx_strand_id
1 'polypeptide(L)'
;MARSRNIKPSFFMNEDIIELPYEARLLFIGLWTLADREGRLENRPKKIKMSLFPADDINVAEQLENISKFGFIELYNADGIDVIHIVNFVKHQNPHGLEKDSELPDRNGIYTVYQRNPKNKTIVGKAIQLNKADLKHFYDKTGPFAPQNTGSAVENSYQESESNQANSSGNTQEQLDNGSKTVSISDQNALIPDSFNLNPDSLNLNPDSLNLNPDSLNPEGNNNSAVGEVDSSTQAKFSFKSALKKNGVPEKDAAEFLQVRKAKKAQNTENAFDALLNEAQKAGITLQQAVEYCLKRQNPWGAFKASWYLNEKPEMTTGQQSNHQSLPRNVNDQWGAPKKYEPVAHTAVKGELI
;
A
#
# COMPACT_ATOMS: atom_id res chain seq x y z
N MET A 1 -4.08 11.12 -13.97
CA MET A 1 -3.73 9.68 -13.80
C MET A 1 -4.75 9.08 -12.86
N ALA A 2 -5.33 7.93 -13.20
CA ALA A 2 -6.28 7.25 -12.33
C ALA A 2 -5.60 6.89 -10.99
N ARG A 3 -6.25 7.21 -9.88
CA ARG A 3 -5.79 6.84 -8.53
C ARG A 3 -6.44 5.52 -8.16
N SER A 4 -5.66 4.51 -7.83
CA SER A 4 -6.17 3.27 -7.23
C SER A 4 -6.14 3.39 -5.70
N ARG A 5 -7.18 2.88 -5.04
CA ARG A 5 -7.31 2.81 -3.59
C ARG A 5 -7.75 1.39 -3.23
N ASN A 6 -7.18 0.83 -2.17
CA ASN A 6 -7.46 -0.56 -1.78
C ASN A 6 -8.51 -0.61 -0.67
N ILE A 7 -9.47 -1.52 -0.80
CA ILE A 7 -10.43 -1.83 0.27
C ILE A 7 -9.95 -3.10 0.97
N LYS A 8 -9.62 -3.00 2.25
CA LYS A 8 -9.19 -4.14 3.08
C LYS A 8 -10.40 -4.90 3.62
N PRO A 9 -10.34 -6.23 3.80
CA PRO A 9 -11.42 -6.98 4.45
C PRO A 9 -11.81 -6.46 5.84
N SER A 10 -10.84 -5.89 6.59
CA SER A 10 -11.09 -5.28 7.90
C SER A 10 -12.08 -4.12 7.88
N PHE A 11 -12.33 -3.51 6.72
CA PHE A 11 -13.41 -2.52 6.53
C PHE A 11 -14.78 -3.13 6.87
N PHE A 12 -15.07 -4.33 6.38
CA PHE A 12 -16.36 -5.00 6.55
C PHE A 12 -16.52 -5.66 7.92
N MET A 13 -15.44 -5.77 8.69
CA MET A 13 -15.42 -6.37 10.02
C MET A 13 -15.40 -5.32 11.14
N ASN A 14 -15.32 -4.03 10.78
CA ASN A 14 -15.26 -2.96 11.77
C ASN A 14 -16.67 -2.69 12.34
N GLU A 15 -16.83 -2.91 13.64
CA GLU A 15 -18.10 -2.78 14.37
C GLU A 15 -18.75 -1.40 14.19
N ASP A 16 -17.96 -0.33 14.12
CA ASP A 16 -18.49 1.02 13.95
C ASP A 16 -18.89 1.33 12.50
N ILE A 17 -18.17 0.77 11.52
CA ILE A 17 -18.50 0.95 10.10
C ILE A 17 -19.79 0.19 9.75
N ILE A 18 -20.01 -0.99 10.32
CA ILE A 18 -21.20 -1.81 10.00
C ILE A 18 -22.51 -1.20 10.52
N GLU A 19 -22.46 -0.36 11.55
CA GLU A 19 -23.61 0.40 12.06
C GLU A 19 -24.05 1.54 11.12
N LEU A 20 -23.17 1.95 10.19
CA LEU A 20 -23.52 2.94 9.19
C LEU A 20 -24.44 2.36 8.11
N PRO A 21 -25.41 3.16 7.59
CA PRO A 21 -26.21 2.76 6.44
C PRO A 21 -25.31 2.42 5.25
N TYR A 22 -25.76 1.54 4.35
CA TYR A 22 -24.89 1.02 3.27
C TYR A 22 -24.41 2.15 2.33
N GLU A 23 -25.23 3.18 2.17
CA GLU A 23 -24.96 4.41 1.43
C GLU A 23 -23.80 5.18 2.06
N ALA A 24 -23.76 5.30 3.40
CA ALA A 24 -22.64 5.92 4.11
C ALA A 24 -21.37 5.08 4.02
N ARG A 25 -21.47 3.75 4.09
CA ARG A 25 -20.32 2.85 3.89
C ARG A 25 -19.73 2.99 2.50
N LEU A 26 -20.59 3.01 1.47
CA LEU A 26 -20.18 3.20 0.08
C LEU A 26 -19.64 4.61 -0.17
N LEU A 27 -20.27 5.64 0.41
CA LEU A 27 -19.76 7.01 0.39
C LEU A 27 -18.37 7.07 1.01
N PHE A 28 -18.15 6.46 2.17
CA PHE A 28 -16.85 6.48 2.84
C PHE A 28 -15.74 5.88 1.97
N ILE A 29 -15.99 4.73 1.33
CA ILE A 29 -15.08 4.15 0.32
C ILE A 29 -14.88 5.11 -0.85
N GLY A 30 -15.96 5.69 -1.37
CA GLY A 30 -15.93 6.64 -2.49
C GLY A 30 -15.08 7.88 -2.19
N LEU A 31 -15.14 8.42 -0.97
CA LEU A 31 -14.32 9.54 -0.52
C LEU A 31 -12.83 9.26 -0.68
N TRP A 32 -12.36 8.01 -0.50
CA TRP A 32 -10.95 7.66 -0.66
C TRP A 32 -10.45 7.92 -2.09
N THR A 33 -11.34 7.78 -3.07
CA THR A 33 -11.03 7.98 -4.50
C THR A 33 -10.95 9.47 -4.87
N LEU A 34 -11.72 10.31 -4.16
CA LEU A 34 -11.79 11.76 -4.36
C LEU A 34 -10.70 12.50 -3.58
N ALA A 35 -10.31 11.97 -2.42
CA ALA A 35 -9.31 12.55 -1.56
C ALA A 35 -7.93 12.63 -2.21
N ASP A 36 -7.20 13.68 -1.84
CA ASP A 36 -5.78 13.78 -2.10
C ASP A 36 -4.96 12.79 -1.28
N ARG A 37 -3.63 12.86 -1.41
CA ARG A 37 -2.71 11.94 -0.74
C ARG A 37 -2.72 12.04 0.78
N GLU A 38 -3.18 13.14 1.35
CA GLU A 38 -3.30 13.32 2.80
C GLU A 38 -4.71 12.95 3.30
N GLY A 39 -5.56 12.43 2.42
CA GLY A 39 -6.93 12.08 2.76
C GLY A 39 -7.87 13.29 2.84
N ARG A 40 -7.51 14.41 2.20
CA ARG A 40 -8.28 15.65 2.26
C ARG A 40 -9.02 15.91 0.95
N LEU A 41 -10.21 16.50 1.04
CA LEU A 41 -10.99 16.97 -0.10
C LEU A 41 -11.91 18.12 0.31
N GLU A 42 -12.35 18.92 -0.65
CA GLU A 42 -13.34 19.97 -0.41
C GLU A 42 -14.69 19.38 0.01
N ASN A 43 -15.30 19.95 1.05
CA ASN A 43 -16.65 19.60 1.48
C ASN A 43 -17.69 20.26 0.56
N ARG A 44 -17.95 19.62 -0.58
CA ARG A 44 -18.98 20.05 -1.54
C ARG A 44 -19.97 18.91 -1.80
N PRO A 45 -20.99 18.71 -0.95
CA PRO A 45 -21.88 17.54 -1.02
C PRO A 45 -22.54 17.33 -2.39
N LYS A 46 -22.96 18.41 -3.06
CA LYS A 46 -23.53 18.34 -4.42
C LYS A 46 -22.52 17.80 -5.44
N LYS A 47 -21.26 18.26 -5.38
CA LYS A 47 -20.18 17.81 -6.27
C LYS A 47 -19.84 16.33 -6.00
N ILE A 48 -19.76 15.96 -4.72
CA ILE A 48 -19.51 14.57 -4.30
C ILE A 48 -20.64 13.66 -4.78
N LYS A 49 -21.92 14.07 -4.64
CA LYS A 49 -23.08 13.33 -5.16
C LYS A 49 -22.96 13.11 -6.67
N MET A 50 -22.72 14.16 -7.45
CA MET A 50 -22.57 14.03 -8.91
C MET A 50 -21.41 13.13 -9.31
N SER A 51 -20.32 13.08 -8.53
CA SER A 51 -19.16 12.24 -8.82
C SER A 51 -19.34 10.78 -8.45
N LEU A 52 -20.00 10.48 -7.32
CA LEU A 52 -20.07 9.11 -6.78
C LEU A 52 -21.43 8.45 -6.99
N PHE A 53 -22.50 9.24 -7.04
CA PHE A 53 -23.89 8.81 -7.00
C PHE A 53 -24.78 9.61 -7.97
N PRO A 54 -24.43 9.70 -9.27
CA PRO A 54 -25.14 10.55 -10.22
C PRO A 54 -26.59 10.12 -10.46
N ALA A 55 -26.91 8.83 -10.28
CA ALA A 55 -28.23 8.26 -10.52
C ALA A 55 -28.96 7.84 -9.23
N ASP A 56 -28.30 7.93 -8.08
CA ASP A 56 -28.84 7.44 -6.82
C ASP A 56 -29.45 8.58 -6.00
N ASP A 57 -30.58 8.30 -5.36
CA ASP A 57 -31.21 9.25 -4.44
C ASP A 57 -30.59 9.14 -3.04
N ILE A 58 -29.37 9.66 -2.92
CA ILE A 58 -28.64 9.74 -1.66
C ILE A 58 -28.53 11.19 -1.17
N ASN A 59 -28.73 11.39 0.13
CA ASN A 59 -28.42 12.65 0.81
C ASN A 59 -26.96 12.64 1.31
N VAL A 60 -26.03 13.08 0.46
CA VAL A 60 -24.59 13.07 0.81
C VAL A 60 -24.26 13.90 2.04
N ALA A 61 -24.93 15.04 2.26
CA ALA A 61 -24.66 15.90 3.42
C ALA A 61 -24.95 15.15 4.73
N GLU A 62 -26.11 14.51 4.81
CA GLU A 62 -26.49 13.68 5.96
C GLU A 62 -25.55 12.49 6.15
N GLN A 63 -25.16 11.81 5.07
CA GLN A 63 -24.23 10.69 5.19
C GLN A 63 -22.82 11.12 5.63
N LEU A 64 -22.34 12.30 5.22
CA LEU A 64 -21.10 12.88 5.74
C LEU A 64 -21.18 13.15 7.25
N GLU A 65 -22.28 13.69 7.73
CA GLU A 65 -22.49 13.88 9.18
C GLU A 65 -22.51 12.53 9.92
N ASN A 66 -23.17 11.51 9.37
CA ASN A 66 -23.19 10.17 9.95
C ASN A 66 -21.79 9.58 10.06
N ILE A 67 -21.00 9.62 8.98
CA ILE A 67 -19.62 9.13 8.98
C ILE A 67 -18.75 9.94 9.98
N SER A 68 -18.99 11.25 10.09
CA SER A 68 -18.24 12.11 11.01
C SER A 68 -18.55 11.83 12.47
N LYS A 69 -19.81 11.53 12.83
CA LYS A 69 -20.22 11.15 14.20
C LYS A 69 -19.47 9.94 14.73
N PHE A 70 -19.15 8.97 13.87
CA PHE A 70 -18.35 7.79 14.23
C PHE A 70 -16.83 8.07 14.21
N GLY A 71 -16.40 9.28 13.86
CA GLY A 71 -14.99 9.69 13.89
C GLY A 71 -14.15 9.17 12.72
N PHE A 72 -14.76 8.71 11.63
CA PHE A 72 -14.06 8.28 10.42
C PHE A 72 -13.63 9.43 9.53
N ILE A 73 -14.36 10.55 9.60
CA ILE A 73 -14.00 11.79 8.93
C ILE A 73 -14.12 12.98 9.88
N GLU A 74 -13.27 13.97 9.67
CA GLU A 74 -13.35 15.29 10.29
C GLU A 74 -13.85 16.30 9.27
N LEU A 75 -14.83 17.12 9.67
CA LEU A 75 -15.33 18.24 8.89
C LEU A 75 -14.86 19.53 9.57
N TYR A 76 -14.18 20.40 8.82
CA TYR A 76 -13.69 21.68 9.35
C TYR A 76 -13.62 22.74 8.26
N ASN A 77 -13.54 24.00 8.69
CA ASN A 77 -13.20 25.12 7.82
C ASN A 77 -11.76 25.56 8.12
N ALA A 78 -10.96 25.70 7.07
CA ALA A 78 -9.60 26.23 7.16
C ALA A 78 -9.30 27.09 5.93
N ASP A 79 -8.70 28.26 6.14
CA ASP A 79 -8.45 29.26 5.09
C ASP A 79 -9.70 29.65 4.27
N GLY A 80 -10.89 29.59 4.86
CA GLY A 80 -12.16 29.87 4.18
C GLY A 80 -12.66 28.74 3.28
N ILE A 81 -12.06 27.55 3.36
CA ILE A 81 -12.45 26.36 2.60
C ILE A 81 -13.04 25.34 3.57
N ASP A 82 -14.24 24.84 3.29
CA ASP A 82 -14.78 23.69 4.00
C ASP A 82 -14.10 22.41 3.48
N VAL A 83 -13.52 21.64 4.39
CA VAL A 83 -12.69 20.48 4.10
C VAL A 83 -13.24 19.25 4.82
N ILE A 84 -13.16 18.12 4.14
CA ILE A 84 -13.32 16.78 4.69
C ILE A 84 -11.94 16.17 4.82
N HIS A 85 -11.60 15.63 5.98
CA HIS A 85 -10.38 14.85 6.20
C HIS A 85 -10.74 13.43 6.63
N ILE A 86 -10.28 12.44 5.87
CA ILE A 86 -10.43 11.03 6.21
C ILE A 86 -9.42 10.68 7.30
N VAL A 87 -9.92 10.34 8.48
CA VAL A 87 -9.08 10.00 9.62
C VAL A 87 -8.31 8.72 9.31
N ASN A 88 -7.04 8.69 9.72
CA ASN A 88 -6.13 7.57 9.47
C ASN A 88 -5.94 7.19 7.99
N PHE A 89 -6.25 8.07 7.03
CA PHE A 89 -6.13 7.79 5.60
C PHE A 89 -4.74 7.24 5.22
N VAL A 90 -3.66 7.92 5.62
CA VAL A 90 -2.27 7.52 5.31
C VAL A 90 -1.85 6.22 6.02
N LYS A 91 -2.57 5.78 7.05
CA LYS A 91 -2.36 4.45 7.66
C LYS A 91 -2.99 3.34 6.83
N HIS A 92 -4.10 3.64 6.15
CA HIS A 92 -4.89 2.65 5.45
C HIS A 92 -4.70 2.62 3.94
N GLN A 93 -4.29 3.74 3.37
CA GLN A 93 -3.96 3.93 1.96
C GLN A 93 -2.47 4.22 1.82
N ASN A 94 -1.89 3.78 0.70
CA ASN A 94 -0.51 4.09 0.33
C ASN A 94 -0.51 4.89 -0.98
N PRO A 95 -0.73 6.22 -0.92
CA PRO A 95 -0.64 7.11 -2.08
C PRO A 95 0.64 6.89 -2.87
N HIS A 96 0.55 6.92 -4.20
CA HIS A 96 1.71 6.70 -5.03
C HIS A 96 2.73 7.82 -4.86
N GLY A 97 4.03 7.50 -4.95
CA GLY A 97 5.12 8.46 -4.77
C GLY A 97 5.12 9.66 -5.74
N LEU A 98 4.33 9.58 -6.82
CA LEU A 98 4.16 10.64 -7.82
C LEU A 98 2.87 11.46 -7.63
N GLU A 99 2.00 11.07 -6.70
CA GLU A 99 0.77 11.82 -6.40
C GLU A 99 1.15 13.22 -5.91
N LYS A 100 0.41 14.26 -6.36
CA LYS A 100 0.67 15.66 -6.01
C LYS A 100 0.49 15.89 -4.51
N ASP A 101 1.24 16.84 -3.95
CA ASP A 101 1.09 17.30 -2.57
C ASP A 101 -0.32 17.86 -2.33
N SER A 102 -0.76 17.81 -1.07
CA SER A 102 -2.08 18.34 -0.72
C SER A 102 -2.12 19.84 -0.95
N GLU A 103 -3.19 20.29 -1.60
CA GLU A 103 -3.51 21.72 -1.76
C GLU A 103 -4.44 22.21 -0.65
N LEU A 104 -4.83 21.33 0.27
CA LEU A 104 -5.78 21.63 1.33
C LEU A 104 -5.06 21.65 2.68
N PRO A 105 -5.28 22.68 3.51
CA PRO A 105 -4.71 22.73 4.85
C PRO A 105 -5.32 21.65 5.74
N ASP A 106 -4.64 21.32 6.84
CA ASP A 106 -5.23 20.59 7.95
C ASP A 106 -6.17 21.50 8.77
N ARG A 107 -6.76 20.96 9.83
CA ARG A 107 -7.67 21.70 10.73
C ARG A 107 -7.02 22.94 11.37
N ASN A 108 -5.69 22.97 11.46
CA ASN A 108 -4.94 24.08 12.05
C ASN A 108 -4.44 25.08 11.00
N GLY A 109 -4.83 24.95 9.73
CA GLY A 109 -4.36 25.81 8.65
C GLY A 109 -2.97 25.43 8.11
N ILE A 110 -2.49 24.21 8.39
CA ILE A 110 -1.13 23.77 8.03
C ILE A 110 -1.16 22.89 6.78
N TYR A 111 -0.29 23.21 5.83
CA TYR A 111 -0.13 22.50 4.58
C TYR A 111 0.97 21.45 4.70
N THR A 112 0.69 20.29 4.12
CA THR A 112 1.61 19.14 4.14
C THR A 112 2.25 18.98 2.77
N VAL A 113 3.56 19.24 2.70
CA VAL A 113 4.36 19.17 1.47
C VAL A 113 5.53 18.22 1.61
N TYR A 114 6.11 17.83 0.48
CA TYR A 114 7.19 16.85 0.43
C TYR A 114 8.30 17.30 -0.49
N GLN A 115 9.54 17.03 -0.07
CA GLN A 115 10.66 17.12 -0.99
C GLN A 115 10.56 16.01 -2.04
N ARG A 116 10.97 16.32 -3.26
CA ARG A 116 10.91 15.39 -4.39
C ARG A 116 12.28 15.22 -5.01
N ASN A 117 12.59 13.99 -5.40
CA ASN A 117 13.81 13.72 -6.13
C ASN A 117 13.72 14.34 -7.54
N PRO A 118 14.70 15.16 -7.96
CA PRO A 118 14.65 15.88 -9.23
C PRO A 118 14.65 14.96 -10.46
N LYS A 119 15.15 13.72 -10.35
CA LYS A 119 15.24 12.79 -11.48
C LYS A 119 13.93 12.05 -11.76
N ASN A 120 13.33 11.47 -10.73
CA ASN A 120 12.15 10.59 -10.86
C ASN A 120 10.86 11.21 -10.30
N LYS A 121 10.91 12.42 -9.74
CA LYS A 121 9.78 13.18 -9.18
C LYS A 121 9.08 12.51 -8.00
N THR A 122 9.64 11.42 -7.45
CA THR A 122 9.08 10.74 -6.29
C THR A 122 9.38 11.50 -5.02
N ILE A 123 8.47 11.42 -4.05
CA ILE A 123 8.69 11.93 -2.70
C ILE A 123 9.95 11.31 -2.09
N VAL A 124 10.71 12.15 -1.38
CA VAL A 124 11.86 11.77 -0.56
C VAL A 124 11.73 12.36 0.84
N GLY A 125 12.14 11.59 1.84
CA GLY A 125 12.12 12.03 3.23
C GLY A 125 10.72 12.03 3.86
N LYS A 126 10.58 12.83 4.92
CA LYS A 126 9.34 12.94 5.72
C LYS A 126 8.50 14.12 5.25
N ALA A 127 7.22 14.10 5.62
CA ALA A 127 6.31 15.22 5.43
C ALA A 127 6.83 16.49 6.10
N ILE A 128 6.68 17.62 5.43
CA ILE A 128 7.02 18.96 5.92
C ILE A 128 5.72 19.73 6.11
N GLN A 129 5.59 20.34 7.28
CA GLN A 129 4.40 21.09 7.70
C GLN A 129 4.69 22.58 7.62
N LEU A 130 3.92 23.31 6.81
CA LEU A 130 4.13 24.74 6.55
C LEU A 130 2.82 25.52 6.69
N ASN A 131 2.91 26.77 7.12
CA ASN A 131 1.78 27.70 6.99
C ASN A 131 1.65 28.18 5.53
N LYS A 132 0.56 28.88 5.22
CA LYS A 132 0.26 29.38 3.88
C LYS A 132 1.31 30.35 3.33
N ALA A 133 1.92 31.19 4.17
CA ALA A 133 2.92 32.16 3.75
C ALA A 133 4.23 31.47 3.32
N ASP A 134 4.69 30.51 4.13
CA ASP A 134 5.91 29.74 3.90
C ASP A 134 5.76 28.74 2.76
N LEU A 135 4.53 28.32 2.44
CA LEU A 135 4.21 27.43 1.33
C LEU A 135 4.71 27.98 0.00
N LYS A 136 4.48 29.29 -0.25
CA LYS A 136 4.93 29.94 -1.47
C LYS A 136 6.46 29.95 -1.54
N HIS A 137 7.12 30.35 -0.46
CA HIS A 137 8.58 30.38 -0.39
C HIS A 137 9.20 28.98 -0.58
N PHE A 138 8.57 27.93 -0.03
CA PHE A 138 8.99 26.55 -0.25
C PHE A 138 9.00 26.21 -1.73
N TYR A 139 7.87 26.42 -2.42
CA TYR A 139 7.78 26.12 -3.86
C TYR A 139 8.60 27.06 -4.72
N ASP A 140 8.87 28.30 -4.33
CA ASP A 140 9.79 29.17 -5.07
C ASP A 140 11.23 28.65 -4.98
N LYS A 141 11.64 28.15 -3.81
CA LYS A 141 12.99 27.60 -3.57
C LYS A 141 13.18 26.21 -4.17
N THR A 142 12.15 25.38 -4.15
CA THR A 142 12.19 24.02 -4.70
C THR A 142 11.71 23.94 -6.16
N GLY A 143 11.10 25.02 -6.65
CA GLY A 143 10.26 25.07 -7.86
C GLY A 143 9.11 24.05 -7.80
N PRO A 144 8.31 23.96 -8.88
CA PRO A 144 7.77 22.67 -9.29
C PRO A 144 8.89 21.80 -9.92
N PHE A 145 10.12 21.82 -9.36
CA PHE A 145 11.48 21.82 -9.97
C PHE A 145 11.83 23.20 -10.60
N ALA A 146 12.79 23.95 -10.05
CA ALA A 146 13.02 25.38 -10.35
C ALA A 146 13.26 25.73 -11.84
N PRO A 147 12.86 26.93 -12.32
CA PRO A 147 12.96 27.32 -13.73
C PRO A 147 14.39 27.54 -14.20
N GLN A 148 14.62 27.25 -15.49
CA GLN A 148 15.77 27.74 -16.26
C GLN A 148 15.78 29.26 -16.20
N ASN A 149 16.70 29.85 -15.44
CA ASN A 149 17.08 31.24 -15.69
C ASN A 149 18.19 31.23 -16.73
N THR A 150 17.80 31.19 -18.00
CA THR A 150 18.64 31.69 -19.08
C THR A 150 18.66 33.21 -18.97
N GLY A 151 19.81 33.76 -18.60
CA GLY A 151 20.14 35.16 -18.88
C GLY A 151 20.17 36.08 -17.65
N SER A 152 21.40 36.31 -17.19
CA SER A 152 22.02 37.63 -17.01
C SER A 152 21.25 38.74 -16.26
N ALA A 153 21.86 39.12 -15.12
CA ALA A 153 22.15 40.48 -14.69
C ALA A 153 21.09 41.59 -14.86
N VAL A 154 20.74 42.27 -13.77
CA VAL A 154 21.15 43.65 -13.47
C VAL A 154 20.41 44.15 -12.21
N GLU A 155 21.15 44.96 -11.44
CA GLU A 155 20.77 45.76 -10.27
C GLU A 155 19.57 46.72 -10.43
N ASN A 156 19.18 47.31 -9.28
CA ASN A 156 18.46 48.57 -9.05
C ASN A 156 16.92 48.49 -9.04
N SER A 157 16.29 48.60 -7.86
CA SER A 157 15.99 49.79 -7.03
C SER A 157 14.75 50.55 -7.50
N TYR A 158 13.81 50.72 -6.56
CA TYR A 158 12.62 51.57 -6.59
C TYR A 158 12.83 52.93 -7.27
N GLN A 159 11.84 53.38 -8.06
CA GLN A 159 11.08 54.60 -7.77
C GLN A 159 9.82 54.75 -8.65
N GLU A 160 8.78 55.29 -8.01
CA GLU A 160 7.49 55.70 -8.56
C GLU A 160 7.61 56.81 -9.62
N SER A 161 6.62 56.94 -10.50
CA SER A 161 5.76 58.14 -10.58
C SER A 161 4.74 58.07 -11.72
N GLU A 162 3.70 58.85 -11.49
CA GLU A 162 2.42 58.96 -12.16
C GLU A 162 2.50 59.44 -13.62
N SER A 163 1.47 59.08 -14.40
CA SER A 163 0.45 60.02 -14.89
C SER A 163 0.04 59.81 -16.36
N ASN A 164 -1.28 59.70 -16.50
CA ASN A 164 -2.14 60.36 -17.48
C ASN A 164 -2.12 60.02 -18.99
N GLN A 165 -3.38 59.82 -19.43
CA GLN A 165 -3.96 60.10 -20.76
C GLN A 165 -3.54 59.18 -21.90
N ALA A 166 -4.36 58.90 -22.91
CA ALA A 166 -5.78 59.00 -23.22
C ALA A 166 -5.86 58.48 -24.67
N ASN A 167 -7.03 57.98 -25.10
CA ASN A 167 -7.43 57.77 -26.50
C ASN A 167 -6.68 56.63 -27.23
N SER A 168 -7.24 55.90 -28.20
CA SER A 168 -8.52 55.95 -28.89
C SER A 168 -8.61 54.68 -29.75
N SER A 169 -9.83 54.14 -29.87
CA SER A 169 -10.47 53.58 -31.06
C SER A 169 -9.73 52.55 -31.95
N GLY A 170 -10.43 51.43 -32.22
CA GLY A 170 -10.11 50.55 -33.34
C GLY A 170 -10.94 49.29 -33.37
N ASN A 171 -12.23 49.41 -33.72
CA ASN A 171 -13.06 48.31 -34.25
C ASN A 171 -12.33 47.61 -35.41
N THR A 172 -12.39 46.28 -35.47
CA THR A 172 -12.78 45.52 -36.68
C THR A 172 -13.33 44.16 -36.26
N GLN A 173 -14.63 43.96 -36.49
CA GLN A 173 -15.23 42.64 -36.68
C GLN A 173 -14.78 42.10 -38.03
N GLU A 174 -14.38 40.84 -38.10
CA GLU A 174 -14.64 40.03 -39.29
C GLU A 174 -15.13 38.65 -38.86
N GLN A 175 -16.33 38.35 -39.33
CA GLN A 175 -17.04 37.09 -39.28
C GLN A 175 -16.97 36.48 -40.69
N LEU A 176 -17.34 35.19 -40.82
CA LEU A 176 -17.51 34.35 -42.03
C LEU A 176 -16.29 33.47 -42.36
N ASP A 177 -16.41 32.20 -42.73
CA ASP A 177 -17.50 31.22 -42.68
C ASP A 177 -16.89 29.82 -42.96
N ASN A 178 -17.69 28.80 -42.63
CA ASN A 178 -17.65 27.35 -42.88
C ASN A 178 -16.69 26.70 -43.91
N GLY A 179 -16.26 25.47 -43.57
CA GLY A 179 -15.73 24.50 -44.52
C GLY A 179 -15.42 23.12 -43.91
N SER A 180 -16.41 22.23 -43.96
CA SER A 180 -16.46 20.83 -43.48
C SER A 180 -15.28 19.92 -43.85
N LYS A 181 -14.95 18.97 -42.95
CA LYS A 181 -14.62 17.58 -43.31
C LYS A 181 -14.83 16.61 -42.14
N THR A 182 -15.75 15.69 -42.38
CA THR A 182 -16.18 14.52 -41.61
C THR A 182 -15.12 13.42 -41.55
N VAL A 183 -14.99 12.73 -40.41
CA VAL A 183 -14.72 11.27 -40.37
C VAL A 183 -15.56 10.66 -39.25
N SER A 184 -16.49 9.81 -39.68
CA SER A 184 -17.28 8.88 -38.88
C SER A 184 -16.44 7.63 -38.59
N ILE A 185 -16.34 7.20 -37.33
CA ILE A 185 -16.22 5.78 -36.96
C ILE A 185 -17.17 5.56 -35.78
N SER A 186 -18.26 4.86 -36.07
CA SER A 186 -19.10 4.12 -35.15
C SER A 186 -18.42 2.81 -34.77
N ASP A 187 -18.51 2.39 -33.51
CA ASP A 187 -18.85 1.01 -33.16
C ASP A 187 -19.34 0.95 -31.71
N GLN A 188 -20.67 0.81 -31.60
CA GLN A 188 -21.32 0.21 -30.45
C GLN A 188 -21.08 -1.30 -30.53
N ASN A 189 -20.65 -1.92 -29.43
CA ASN A 189 -21.04 -3.27 -29.02
C ASN A 189 -20.62 -3.40 -27.54
N ALA A 190 -21.55 -3.21 -26.61
CA ALA A 190 -22.49 -4.22 -26.15
C ALA A 190 -21.80 -5.26 -25.25
N LEU A 191 -22.26 -5.25 -24.00
CA LEU A 191 -22.15 -6.32 -23.02
C LEU A 191 -22.31 -7.69 -23.68
N ILE A 192 -21.33 -8.57 -23.48
CA ILE A 192 -21.55 -10.02 -23.49
C ILE A 192 -21.03 -10.53 -22.14
N PRO A 193 -21.92 -10.91 -21.21
CA PRO A 193 -21.62 -11.89 -20.18
C PRO A 193 -21.61 -13.29 -20.84
N ASP A 194 -20.92 -14.25 -20.21
CA ASP A 194 -20.85 -15.66 -20.59
C ASP A 194 -19.67 -16.07 -21.48
N SER A 195 -18.56 -16.38 -20.81
CA SER A 195 -17.86 -17.63 -21.10
C SER A 195 -17.24 -18.16 -19.81
N PHE A 196 -18.11 -18.73 -18.97
CA PHE A 196 -17.75 -19.90 -18.17
C PHE A 196 -17.23 -20.97 -19.13
N ASN A 197 -15.92 -21.22 -19.09
CA ASN A 197 -15.36 -22.45 -19.65
C ASN A 197 -14.58 -23.15 -18.54
N LEU A 198 -15.34 -23.71 -17.60
CA LEU A 198 -14.99 -25.01 -17.08
C LEU A 198 -15.11 -25.96 -18.27
N ASN A 199 -14.03 -26.63 -18.64
CA ASN A 199 -14.19 -27.97 -19.18
C ASN A 199 -13.33 -28.96 -18.37
N PRO A 200 -13.99 -29.96 -17.76
CA PRO A 200 -13.37 -31.01 -16.97
C PRO A 200 -12.91 -32.17 -17.88
N ASP A 201 -12.09 -33.03 -17.29
CA ASP A 201 -11.95 -34.44 -17.60
C ASP A 201 -11.36 -34.88 -18.96
N SER A 202 -10.22 -35.56 -18.81
CA SER A 202 -9.98 -36.92 -19.31
C SER A 202 -8.83 -37.10 -20.29
N LEU A 203 -7.84 -37.79 -19.76
CA LEU A 203 -7.17 -38.93 -20.38
C LEU A 203 -6.31 -38.64 -21.61
N ASN A 204 -5.01 -38.48 -21.36
CA ASN A 204 -4.04 -39.09 -22.25
C ASN A 204 -2.97 -39.81 -21.44
N LEU A 205 -3.31 -41.04 -21.05
CA LEU A 205 -2.32 -42.10 -20.90
C LEU A 205 -1.94 -42.53 -22.31
N ASN A 206 -0.65 -42.48 -22.64
CA ASN A 206 -0.06 -43.66 -23.24
C ASN A 206 1.43 -43.80 -22.89
N PRO A 207 1.90 -45.06 -22.79
CA PRO A 207 3.16 -45.45 -22.17
C PRO A 207 4.22 -45.79 -23.21
N ASP A 208 5.38 -46.20 -22.70
CA ASP A 208 6.46 -46.92 -23.40
C ASP A 208 7.24 -46.15 -24.47
N SER A 209 8.48 -45.80 -24.12
CA SER A 209 9.65 -46.39 -24.79
C SER A 209 10.89 -46.19 -23.93
N LEU A 210 11.29 -47.30 -23.30
CA LEU A 210 12.64 -47.54 -22.82
C LEU A 210 13.65 -47.17 -23.90
N ASN A 211 14.65 -46.35 -23.55
CA ASN A 211 15.92 -46.43 -24.24
C ASN A 211 17.06 -46.25 -23.24
N LEU A 212 17.48 -47.39 -22.69
CA LEU A 212 18.83 -47.59 -22.20
C LEU A 212 19.74 -47.66 -23.42
N ASN A 213 20.86 -46.94 -23.41
CA ASN A 213 22.10 -47.55 -23.88
C ASN A 213 23.31 -47.06 -23.07
N PRO A 214 24.31 -47.93 -22.86
CA PRO A 214 25.40 -47.74 -21.92
C PRO A 214 26.75 -47.42 -22.61
N ASP A 215 27.73 -47.10 -21.78
CA ASP A 215 29.17 -47.24 -21.97
C ASP A 215 29.84 -46.63 -23.23
N SER A 216 30.69 -45.63 -22.98
CA SER A 216 32.09 -45.72 -23.40
C SER A 216 33.00 -44.90 -22.49
N LEU A 217 33.95 -45.64 -21.91
CA LEU A 217 35.17 -45.24 -21.23
C LEU A 217 36.06 -44.37 -22.15
N ASN A 218 36.68 -43.31 -21.65
CA ASN A 218 38.04 -43.37 -21.08
C ASN A 218 38.56 -41.98 -20.60
N PRO A 219 39.66 -41.96 -19.81
CA PRO A 219 40.07 -40.87 -18.93
C PRO A 219 41.33 -40.15 -19.39
N GLU A 220 41.50 -38.89 -18.98
CA GLU A 220 42.79 -38.23 -18.71
C GLU A 220 42.49 -37.21 -17.60
N GLY A 221 43.12 -37.19 -16.43
CA GLY A 221 44.53 -37.41 -16.16
C GLY A 221 45.18 -36.06 -15.85
N ASN A 222 45.01 -35.54 -14.63
CA ASN A 222 46.11 -34.86 -13.92
C ASN A 222 45.77 -34.61 -12.45
N ASN A 223 46.36 -35.47 -11.62
CA ASN A 223 46.58 -35.22 -10.20
C ASN A 223 47.79 -34.30 -10.05
N ASN A 224 47.81 -33.47 -9.01
CA ASN A 224 49.02 -33.24 -8.23
C ASN A 224 48.62 -32.91 -6.78
N SER A 225 48.88 -33.89 -5.92
CA SER A 225 48.91 -33.78 -4.46
C SER A 225 50.26 -33.23 -4.01
N ALA A 226 50.27 -32.33 -3.02
CA ALA A 226 51.38 -32.24 -2.07
C ALA A 226 50.94 -31.54 -0.76
N VAL A 227 50.83 -32.38 0.27
CA VAL A 227 51.03 -32.22 1.71
C VAL A 227 51.44 -30.84 2.25
N GLY A 228 50.79 -30.43 3.35
CA GLY A 228 51.28 -29.44 4.31
C GLY A 228 50.31 -29.23 5.47
N GLU A 229 50.54 -29.89 6.60
CA GLU A 229 49.99 -29.50 7.91
C GLU A 229 50.68 -28.20 8.36
N VAL A 230 49.91 -27.11 8.58
CA VAL A 230 50.21 -26.08 9.59
C VAL A 230 48.91 -25.38 9.99
N ASP A 231 48.62 -25.38 11.29
CA ASP A 231 47.63 -24.53 11.96
C ASP A 231 47.90 -23.04 11.69
N SER A 232 46.93 -22.30 11.13
CA SER A 232 46.74 -20.89 11.45
C SER A 232 45.39 -20.36 10.95
N SER A 233 44.52 -20.06 11.92
CA SER A 233 43.34 -19.18 11.87
C SER A 233 43.19 -18.31 10.61
N THR A 234 42.31 -18.73 9.70
CA THR A 234 41.75 -17.88 8.65
C THR A 234 40.24 -17.90 8.76
N GLN A 235 39.63 -16.72 8.94
CA GLN A 235 38.18 -16.53 9.07
C GLN A 235 37.45 -17.24 7.93
N ALA A 236 36.75 -18.33 8.27
CA ALA A 236 35.94 -19.08 7.32
C ALA A 236 34.85 -18.16 6.75
N LYS A 237 34.88 -17.92 5.43
CA LYS A 237 33.79 -17.25 4.72
C LYS A 237 32.49 -17.99 5.01
N PHE A 238 31.52 -17.29 5.60
CA PHE A 238 30.22 -17.84 5.95
C PHE A 238 29.55 -18.44 4.71
N SER A 239 29.15 -19.71 4.80
CA SER A 239 28.39 -20.41 3.76
C SER A 239 27.04 -20.83 4.32
N PHE A 240 25.97 -20.27 3.76
CA PHE A 240 24.59 -20.52 4.20
C PHE A 240 24.22 -22.02 4.14
N LYS A 241 24.71 -22.75 3.13
CA LYS A 241 24.50 -24.21 3.02
C LYS A 241 25.19 -24.96 4.17
N SER A 242 26.41 -24.57 4.52
CA SER A 242 27.16 -25.19 5.62
C SER A 242 26.52 -24.90 6.98
N ALA A 243 26.00 -23.69 7.16
CA ALA A 243 25.28 -23.29 8.38
C ALA A 243 23.98 -24.09 8.58
N LEU A 244 23.22 -24.35 7.51
CA LEU A 244 22.02 -25.21 7.56
C LEU A 244 22.37 -26.66 7.94
N LYS A 245 23.40 -27.25 7.31
CA LYS A 245 23.85 -28.61 7.63
C LYS A 245 24.29 -28.76 9.08
N LYS A 246 25.03 -27.76 9.60
CA LYS A 246 25.48 -27.73 11.01
C LYS A 246 24.30 -27.71 12.00
N ASN A 247 23.16 -27.14 11.60
CA ASN A 247 21.95 -27.03 12.42
C ASN A 247 20.91 -28.13 12.12
N GLY A 248 21.33 -29.26 11.54
CA GLY A 248 20.51 -30.46 11.41
C GLY A 248 19.62 -30.52 10.16
N VAL A 249 19.75 -29.59 9.21
CA VAL A 249 18.99 -29.64 7.95
C VAL A 249 19.64 -30.65 6.97
N PRO A 250 18.90 -31.62 6.42
CA PRO A 250 19.41 -32.55 5.42
C PRO A 250 20.00 -31.84 4.20
N GLU A 251 21.02 -32.44 3.58
CA GLU A 251 21.69 -31.83 2.41
C GLU A 251 20.74 -31.60 1.23
N LYS A 252 19.75 -32.49 1.05
CA LYS A 252 18.71 -32.38 0.03
C LYS A 252 17.85 -31.12 0.25
N ASP A 253 17.29 -30.97 1.44
CA ASP A 253 16.42 -29.85 1.81
C ASP A 253 17.18 -28.51 1.79
N ALA A 254 18.44 -28.52 2.24
CA ALA A 254 19.29 -27.33 2.18
C ALA A 254 19.56 -26.88 0.74
N ALA A 255 19.81 -27.82 -0.18
CA ALA A 255 20.03 -27.50 -1.59
C ALA A 255 18.75 -26.93 -2.25
N GLU A 256 17.60 -27.54 -1.97
CA GLU A 256 16.30 -27.09 -2.49
C GLU A 256 15.92 -25.71 -1.94
N PHE A 257 16.13 -25.47 -0.65
CA PHE A 257 15.89 -24.17 -0.03
C PHE A 257 16.78 -23.06 -0.62
N LEU A 258 18.04 -23.36 -0.96
CA LEU A 258 18.92 -22.42 -1.65
C LEU A 258 18.41 -22.08 -3.06
N GLN A 259 17.83 -23.04 -3.79
CA GLN A 259 17.23 -22.79 -5.11
C GLN A 259 16.03 -21.85 -5.00
N VAL A 260 15.14 -22.09 -4.02
CA VAL A 260 13.99 -21.22 -3.73
C VAL A 260 14.45 -19.81 -3.36
N ARG A 261 15.48 -19.68 -2.51
CA ARG A 261 16.05 -18.38 -2.12
C ARG A 261 16.63 -17.62 -3.32
N LYS A 262 17.32 -18.31 -4.23
CA LYS A 262 17.85 -17.72 -5.47
C LYS A 262 16.71 -17.23 -6.37
N ALA A 263 15.67 -18.04 -6.57
CA ALA A 263 14.50 -17.68 -7.37
C ALA A 263 13.73 -16.48 -6.78
N LYS A 264 13.67 -16.38 -5.44
CA LYS A 264 13.02 -15.28 -4.71
C LYS A 264 13.93 -14.09 -4.42
N LYS A 265 15.17 -14.07 -4.94
CA LYS A 265 16.18 -13.00 -4.73
C LYS A 265 16.44 -12.70 -3.24
N ALA A 266 16.42 -13.73 -2.39
CA ALA A 266 16.71 -13.60 -0.96
C ALA A 266 18.22 -13.48 -0.69
N GLN A 267 18.60 -12.76 0.37
CA GLN A 267 20.00 -12.55 0.77
C GLN A 267 20.55 -13.78 1.50
N ASN A 268 21.74 -14.27 1.12
CA ASN A 268 22.40 -15.41 1.76
C ASN A 268 23.57 -14.97 2.66
N THR A 269 23.29 -13.99 3.53
CA THR A 269 24.24 -13.46 4.52
C THR A 269 24.06 -14.14 5.87
N GLU A 270 25.03 -13.98 6.77
CA GLU A 270 24.98 -14.48 8.16
C GLU A 270 23.76 -13.93 8.91
N ASN A 271 23.51 -12.61 8.83
CA ASN A 271 22.32 -11.98 9.42
C ASN A 271 21.00 -12.60 8.93
N ALA A 272 20.93 -13.02 7.66
CA ALA A 272 19.72 -13.64 7.11
C ALA A 272 19.52 -15.08 7.63
N PHE A 273 20.61 -15.74 8.03
CA PHE A 273 20.59 -17.04 8.69
C PHE A 273 20.20 -16.88 10.17
N ASP A 274 20.77 -15.90 10.87
CA ASP A 274 20.41 -15.61 12.27
C ASP A 274 18.93 -15.22 12.41
N ALA A 275 18.42 -14.45 11.44
CA ALA A 275 16.98 -14.16 11.38
C ALA A 275 16.14 -15.44 11.22
N LEU A 276 16.58 -16.38 10.38
CA LEU A 276 15.89 -17.66 10.21
C LEU A 276 15.90 -18.49 11.50
N LEU A 277 17.04 -18.52 12.20
CA LEU A 277 17.21 -19.25 13.45
C LEU A 277 16.35 -18.65 14.57
N ASN A 278 16.37 -17.33 14.73
CA ASN A 278 15.57 -16.62 15.72
C ASN A 278 14.06 -16.80 15.49
N GLU A 279 13.60 -16.79 14.23
CA GLU A 279 12.20 -17.04 13.91
C GLU A 279 11.78 -18.49 14.17
N ALA A 280 12.65 -19.47 13.91
CA ALA A 280 12.40 -20.88 14.27
C ALA A 280 12.27 -21.05 15.80
N GLN A 281 13.16 -20.41 16.57
CA GLN A 281 13.12 -20.42 18.03
C GLN A 281 11.83 -19.78 18.58
N LYS A 282 11.38 -18.66 18.02
CA LYS A 282 10.12 -18.01 18.41
C LYS A 282 8.89 -18.90 18.19
N ALA A 283 8.92 -19.76 17.16
CA ALA A 283 7.85 -20.72 16.89
C ALA A 283 7.97 -22.01 17.73
N GLY A 284 9.02 -22.17 18.54
CA GLY A 284 9.27 -23.37 19.33
C GLY A 284 9.57 -24.60 18.47
N ILE A 285 10.05 -24.44 17.23
CA ILE A 285 10.38 -25.53 16.32
C ILE A 285 11.86 -25.56 15.95
N THR A 286 12.32 -26.73 15.49
CA THR A 286 13.70 -26.89 15.00
C THR A 286 13.88 -26.19 13.65
N LEU A 287 15.12 -25.82 13.33
CA LEU A 287 15.46 -25.18 12.05
C LEU A 287 15.10 -26.09 10.85
N GLN A 288 15.27 -27.41 11.01
CA GLN A 288 14.85 -28.40 10.02
C GLN A 288 13.36 -28.31 9.73
N GLN A 289 12.52 -28.30 10.77
CA GLN A 289 11.07 -28.19 10.62
C GLN A 289 10.65 -26.87 9.97
N ALA A 290 11.35 -25.77 10.28
CA ALA A 290 11.09 -24.48 9.66
C ALA A 290 11.40 -24.48 8.15
N VAL A 291 12.53 -25.07 7.74
CA VAL A 291 12.91 -25.21 6.32
C VAL A 291 11.96 -26.14 5.58
N GLU A 292 11.65 -27.29 6.17
CA GLU A 292 10.72 -28.28 5.61
C GLU A 292 9.32 -27.67 5.42
N TYR A 293 8.84 -26.89 6.40
CA TYR A 293 7.57 -26.17 6.31
C TYR A 293 7.54 -25.17 5.15
N CYS A 294 8.66 -24.48 4.90
CA CYS A 294 8.76 -23.56 3.76
C CYS A 294 8.77 -24.29 2.41
N LEU A 295 9.33 -25.50 2.34
CA LEU A 295 9.42 -26.31 1.12
C LEU A 295 8.13 -27.05 0.79
N LYS A 296 7.37 -27.53 1.79
CA LYS A 296 6.12 -28.29 1.60
C LYS A 296 4.92 -27.50 1.06
N ARG A 297 5.08 -26.19 0.82
CA ARG A 297 4.03 -25.31 0.28
C ARG A 297 3.89 -25.47 -1.24
N GLN A 298 2.67 -25.26 -1.76
CA GLN A 298 2.43 -25.16 -3.22
C GLN A 298 3.30 -24.07 -3.88
N ASN A 299 3.61 -22.98 -3.16
CA ASN A 299 4.58 -21.97 -3.54
C ASN A 299 5.67 -21.87 -2.48
N PRO A 300 6.85 -22.50 -2.68
CA PRO A 300 7.90 -22.55 -1.67
C PRO A 300 8.38 -21.16 -1.25
N TRP A 301 8.61 -21.01 0.05
CA TRP A 301 9.09 -19.76 0.64
C TRP A 301 10.60 -19.75 0.83
N GLY A 302 11.22 -18.60 0.53
CA GLY A 302 12.66 -18.40 0.71
C GLY A 302 13.04 -17.87 2.10
N ALA A 303 12.09 -17.68 3.01
CA ALA A 303 12.30 -17.21 4.38
C ALA A 303 11.30 -17.91 5.31
N PHE A 304 11.43 -17.72 6.62
CA PHE A 304 10.49 -18.23 7.61
C PHE A 304 10.16 -17.12 8.62
N LYS A 305 8.90 -17.07 9.09
CA LYS A 305 8.47 -16.24 10.22
C LYS A 305 7.65 -17.08 11.18
N ALA A 306 7.84 -16.87 12.48
CA ALA A 306 7.15 -17.64 13.51
C ALA A 306 5.63 -17.54 13.43
N SER A 307 5.12 -16.34 13.12
CA SER A 307 3.68 -16.10 12.99
C SER A 307 3.02 -16.90 11.87
N TRP A 308 3.76 -17.26 10.81
CA TRP A 308 3.22 -18.09 9.73
C TRP A 308 2.87 -19.49 10.22
N TYR A 309 3.71 -20.04 11.08
CA TYR A 309 3.54 -21.39 11.64
C TYR A 309 2.48 -21.42 12.75
N LEU A 310 2.48 -20.42 13.63
CA LEU A 310 1.53 -20.34 14.75
C LEU A 310 0.09 -20.10 14.29
N ASN A 311 -0.11 -19.30 13.25
CA ASN A 311 -1.46 -19.01 12.73
C ASN A 311 -2.11 -20.22 12.02
N GLU A 312 -1.33 -21.24 11.66
CA GLU A 312 -1.82 -22.43 10.95
C GLU A 312 -2.00 -23.66 11.84
N LYS A 313 -1.56 -23.61 13.09
CA LYS A 313 -1.85 -24.64 14.08
C LYS A 313 -3.12 -24.27 14.85
N PRO A 314 -4.26 -24.95 14.63
CA PRO A 314 -5.34 -24.93 15.62
C PRO A 314 -4.81 -25.61 16.88
N GLU A 315 -4.53 -24.85 17.93
CA GLU A 315 -4.10 -25.45 19.20
C GLU A 315 -5.22 -26.33 19.78
N MET A 316 -4.89 -27.60 20.03
CA MET A 316 -5.61 -28.44 20.98
C MET A 316 -5.47 -27.81 22.38
N THR A 317 -6.41 -26.96 22.77
CA THR A 317 -6.57 -26.51 24.16
C THR A 317 -7.67 -27.33 24.82
N THR A 318 -7.27 -28.12 25.81
CA THR A 318 -8.15 -28.88 26.69
C THR A 318 -9.03 -27.93 27.50
N GLY A 319 -10.34 -27.98 27.25
CA GLY A 319 -11.40 -27.73 28.23
C GLY A 319 -11.47 -26.37 28.91
N GLN A 320 -12.17 -25.41 28.29
CA GLN A 320 -13.31 -24.71 28.92
C GLN A 320 -14.11 -23.98 27.83
N GLN A 321 -15.25 -24.55 27.46
CA GLN A 321 -16.21 -23.95 26.54
C GLN A 321 -16.83 -22.70 27.18
N SER A 322 -16.58 -21.53 26.59
CA SER A 322 -17.61 -20.51 26.45
C SER A 322 -17.75 -20.23 24.96
N ASN A 323 -18.89 -20.68 24.43
CA ASN A 323 -19.23 -20.62 23.03
C ASN A 323 -19.62 -19.17 22.69
N HIS A 324 -18.63 -18.34 22.39
CA HIS A 324 -18.82 -17.15 21.57
C HIS A 324 -17.72 -17.15 20.52
N GLN A 325 -18.14 -17.23 19.27
CA GLN A 325 -17.33 -17.00 18.09
C GLN A 325 -16.81 -15.55 18.14
N SER A 326 -15.72 -15.32 18.89
CA SER A 326 -15.03 -14.06 18.89
C SER A 326 -14.13 -14.02 17.67
N LEU A 327 -14.60 -13.29 16.64
CA LEU A 327 -13.73 -12.66 15.66
C LEU A 327 -12.53 -12.05 16.42
N PRO A 328 -11.30 -12.10 15.87
CA PRO A 328 -10.15 -11.59 16.57
C PRO A 328 -10.39 -10.11 16.91
N ARG A 329 -10.64 -9.81 18.19
CA ARG A 329 -10.54 -8.48 18.78
C ARG A 329 -9.07 -8.06 18.77
N ASN A 330 -8.51 -7.87 17.58
CA ASN A 330 -7.33 -7.04 17.42
C ASN A 330 -7.81 -5.66 17.00
N VAL A 331 -8.15 -4.86 18.00
CA VAL A 331 -8.75 -3.52 17.93
C VAL A 331 -7.75 -2.46 17.42
N ASN A 332 -6.76 -2.87 16.62
CA ASN A 332 -5.66 -2.00 16.19
C ASN A 332 -5.76 -1.54 14.73
N ASP A 333 -6.73 -2.05 13.96
CA ASP A 333 -7.12 -1.55 12.63
C ASP A 333 -8.29 -0.54 12.77
N GLN A 334 -8.15 0.43 13.66
CA GLN A 334 -9.14 1.51 13.78
C GLN A 334 -9.07 2.40 12.53
N TRP A 335 -10.18 2.43 11.78
CA TRP A 335 -10.39 3.41 10.73
C TRP A 335 -10.70 4.79 11.32
N GLY A 336 -11.37 4.85 12.48
CA GLY A 336 -11.75 6.09 13.16
C GLY A 336 -10.69 6.65 14.10
N ALA A 337 -10.94 7.87 14.58
CA ALA A 337 -10.17 8.47 15.68
C ALA A 337 -10.28 7.59 16.95
N PRO A 338 -9.23 7.54 17.79
CA PRO A 338 -9.29 6.81 19.05
C PRO A 338 -10.44 7.36 19.91
N LYS A 339 -11.46 6.53 20.17
CA LYS A 339 -12.55 6.88 21.09
C LYS A 339 -11.93 7.13 22.47
N LYS A 340 -12.13 8.33 23.03
CA LYS A 340 -11.86 8.54 24.46
C LYS A 340 -12.81 7.62 25.21
N TYR A 341 -12.26 6.63 25.91
CA TYR A 341 -13.05 5.72 26.74
C TYR A 341 -13.58 6.50 27.94
N GLU A 342 -14.87 6.83 27.94
CA GLU A 342 -15.58 7.25 29.15
C GLU A 342 -16.19 5.99 29.79
N PRO A 343 -15.78 5.61 31.01
CA PRO A 343 -16.33 4.43 31.66
C PRO A 343 -17.82 4.63 31.92
N VAL A 344 -18.64 3.75 31.33
CA VAL A 344 -20.08 3.70 31.60
C VAL A 344 -20.26 3.25 33.04
N ALA A 345 -20.77 4.14 33.90
CA ALA A 345 -21.15 3.80 35.25
C ALA A 345 -22.32 2.82 35.19
N HIS A 346 -22.05 1.53 35.39
CA HIS A 346 -23.09 0.52 35.57
C HIS A 346 -23.90 0.88 36.82
N THR A 347 -25.10 1.40 36.61
CA THR A 347 -26.07 1.63 37.67
C THR A 347 -26.58 0.27 38.13
N ALA A 348 -26.18 -0.15 39.32
CA ALA A 348 -26.66 -1.38 39.94
C ALA A 348 -28.18 -1.26 40.18
N VAL A 349 -28.96 -1.99 39.39
CA VAL A 349 -30.38 -2.18 39.65
C VAL A 349 -30.50 -3.07 40.89
N LYS A 350 -30.87 -2.47 42.02
CA LYS A 350 -31.30 -3.22 43.21
C LYS A 350 -32.64 -3.88 42.88
N GLY A 351 -32.62 -5.19 42.63
CA GLY A 351 -33.81 -6.01 42.67
C GLY A 351 -34.17 -6.34 44.11
N GLU A 352 -35.32 -5.87 44.58
CA GLU A 352 -36.02 -6.46 45.73
C GLU A 352 -36.58 -7.82 45.33
N LEU A 353 -36.25 -8.86 46.10
CA LEU A 353 -36.91 -10.15 46.05
C LEU A 353 -38.13 -10.10 46.96
N ILE A 354 -39.28 -10.49 46.43
CA ILE A 354 -40.50 -10.83 47.18
C ILE A 354 -40.31 -12.19 47.85
#